data_AF-A0A1Y3BJG3-F1
#
_entry.id   AF-A0A1Y3BJG3-F1
#
_cell.length_a   1.000
_cell.length_b   1.000
_cell.length_c   1.000
_cell.angle_alpha   90.00
_cell.angle_beta   90.00
_cell.angle_gamma   90.00
#
_symmetry.space_group_name_H-M   'P 1'
#
loop_
_entity.id
_entity.type
_entity.pdbx_description
1 polymer ?
#
loop_
_entity_poly.entity_id
_entity_poly.type
_entity_poly.pdbx_seq_one_letter_code
_entity_poly.pdbx_strand_id
1 'polypeptide(L)'
;WCCISFNAWHKKGRKEYCLYNNDNAACRFGSTIGLIGFLAATAFLVLEAIFQNLSSIKLRRRAVLMDTGFSATWSILYLIVFGYLGIAWGKADYPYLGNGINNCRAAIVFSFFSIAAWGGCAFLAYARWQQGADMTEFTSGFDP
;
A
#
# COMPACT_ATOMS: atom_id res chain seq x y z
N TRP A 1 -6.54 6.13 -4.13
CA TRP A 1 -5.50 6.92 -4.83
C TRP A 1 -6.08 7.81 -5.88
N CYS A 2 -6.83 7.26 -6.84
CA CYS A 2 -7.61 8.04 -7.80
C CYS A 2 -8.50 9.09 -7.10
N CYS A 3 -9.08 8.80 -5.93
CA CYS A 3 -9.87 9.78 -5.18
C CYS A 3 -9.09 11.03 -4.71
N ILE A 4 -7.76 10.94 -4.51
CA ILE A 4 -6.95 12.12 -4.19
C ILE A 4 -6.60 12.87 -5.49
N SER A 5 -6.34 12.14 -6.58
CA SER A 5 -6.02 12.74 -7.87
C SER A 5 -7.25 13.40 -8.53
N PHE A 6 -8.44 12.83 -8.33
CA PHE A 6 -9.72 13.33 -8.83
C PHE A 6 -10.45 14.11 -7.73
N ASN A 7 -10.64 15.40 -7.95
CA ASN A 7 -11.46 16.30 -7.12
C ASN A 7 -10.95 16.66 -5.71
N ALA A 8 -9.77 16.18 -5.27
CA ALA A 8 -9.13 16.75 -4.08
C ALA A 8 -8.29 18.01 -4.37
N TRP A 9 -7.96 18.25 -5.65
CA TRP A 9 -7.25 19.45 -6.11
C TRP A 9 -8.22 20.50 -6.61
N HIS A 10 -8.07 21.73 -6.12
CA HIS A 10 -8.84 22.89 -6.57
C HIS A 10 -7.92 23.99 -7.08
N LYS A 11 -8.41 24.77 -8.06
CA LYS A 11 -7.69 25.91 -8.64
C LYS A 11 -8.29 27.20 -8.13
N LYS A 12 -7.47 28.05 -7.49
CA LYS A 12 -7.83 29.44 -7.16
C LYS A 12 -6.85 30.35 -7.88
N GLY A 13 -7.29 30.89 -9.03
CA GLY A 13 -6.42 31.66 -9.93
C GLY A 13 -5.35 30.77 -10.59
N ARG A 14 -4.06 31.14 -10.46
CA ARG A 14 -2.92 30.37 -11.02
C ARG A 14 -2.34 29.31 -10.07
N LYS A 15 -2.88 29.16 -8.85
CA LYS A 15 -2.35 28.23 -7.84
C LYS A 15 -3.31 27.06 -7.61
N GLU A 16 -2.74 25.86 -7.53
CA GLU A 16 -3.43 24.63 -7.15
C GLU A 16 -3.27 24.40 -5.64
N TYR A 17 -4.38 24.12 -4.97
CA TYR A 17 -4.40 23.79 -3.55
C TYR A 17 -5.14 22.48 -3.31
N CYS A 18 -4.64 21.73 -2.34
CA CYS A 18 -5.21 20.48 -1.89
C CYS A 18 -6.31 20.72 -0.83
N LEU A 19 -7.39 19.94 -0.88
CA LEU A 19 -8.48 20.02 0.11
C LEU A 19 -8.04 19.66 1.54
N TYR A 20 -6.92 18.95 1.71
CA TYR A 20 -6.34 18.70 3.03
C TYR A 20 -5.64 19.94 3.56
N ASN A 21 -6.39 20.93 4.06
CA ASN A 21 -5.87 22.13 4.71
C ASN A 21 -4.88 22.94 3.82
N ASN A 22 -5.13 23.02 2.51
CA ASN A 22 -4.23 23.65 1.52
C ASN A 22 -2.80 23.04 1.51
N ASP A 23 -2.62 21.86 2.08
CA ASP A 23 -1.35 21.17 2.15
C ASP A 23 -1.16 20.29 0.91
N ASN A 24 -0.45 20.83 -0.06
CA ASN A 24 -0.13 20.13 -1.30
C ASN A 24 0.75 18.90 -1.06
N ALA A 25 1.50 18.83 0.04
CA ALA A 25 2.30 17.68 0.39
C ALA A 25 1.41 16.51 0.82
N ALA A 26 0.31 16.74 1.54
CA ALA A 26 -0.64 15.71 1.93
C ALA A 26 -1.26 14.98 0.71
N CYS A 27 -1.78 15.74 -0.26
CA CYS A 27 -2.34 15.15 -1.48
C CYS A 27 -1.27 14.39 -2.30
N ARG A 28 -0.08 14.98 -2.48
CA ARG A 28 1.01 14.36 -3.26
C ARG A 28 1.54 13.10 -2.59
N PHE A 29 1.79 13.15 -1.28
CA PHE A 29 2.29 12.03 -0.51
C PHE A 29 1.31 10.86 -0.57
N GLY A 30 0.02 11.10 -0.25
CA GLY A 30 -1.02 10.09 -0.38
C GLY A 30 -1.08 9.51 -1.79
N SER A 31 -1.22 10.35 -2.82
CA SER A 31 -1.33 9.88 -4.22
C SER A 31 -0.13 9.03 -4.66
N THR A 32 1.08 9.38 -4.24
CA THR A 32 2.33 8.70 -4.64
C THR A 32 2.47 7.33 -3.98
N ILE A 33 2.29 7.24 -2.65
CA ILE A 33 2.33 5.97 -1.92
C ILE A 33 1.29 5.00 -2.46
N GLY A 34 0.14 5.54 -2.84
CA GLY A 34 -0.90 4.79 -3.50
C GLY A 34 -0.55 4.13 -4.81
N LEU A 35 -0.07 4.96 -5.73
CA LEU A 35 0.28 4.52 -7.08
C LEU A 35 1.43 3.51 -7.04
N ILE A 36 2.47 3.79 -6.27
CA ILE A 36 3.63 2.90 -6.14
C ILE A 36 3.18 1.57 -5.51
N GLY A 37 2.33 1.61 -4.48
CA GLY A 37 1.80 0.40 -3.85
C GLY A 37 1.02 -0.48 -4.82
N PHE A 38 0.16 0.12 -5.65
CA PHE A 38 -0.60 -0.62 -6.66
C PHE A 38 0.30 -1.27 -7.72
N LEU A 39 1.30 -0.54 -8.22
CA LEU A 39 2.26 -1.05 -9.20
C LEU A 39 3.12 -2.18 -8.60
N ALA A 40 3.59 -2.01 -7.36
CA ALA A 40 4.35 -3.03 -6.66
C ALA A 40 3.52 -4.30 -6.43
N ALA A 41 2.28 -4.18 -5.95
CA ALA A 41 1.37 -5.33 -5.80
C ALA A 41 1.16 -6.07 -7.12
N THR A 42 0.94 -5.34 -8.21
CA THR A 42 0.76 -5.93 -9.55
C THR A 42 2.03 -6.65 -10.00
N ALA A 43 3.20 -6.06 -9.79
CA ALA A 43 4.49 -6.67 -10.14
C ALA A 43 4.75 -7.94 -9.33
N PHE A 44 4.50 -7.93 -8.02
CA PHE A 44 4.63 -9.13 -7.18
C PHE A 44 3.66 -10.23 -7.57
N LEU A 45 2.40 -9.90 -7.89
CA LEU A 45 1.41 -10.88 -8.37
C LEU A 45 1.84 -11.52 -9.71
N VAL A 46 2.34 -10.72 -10.66
CA VAL A 46 2.86 -11.23 -11.94
C VAL A 46 4.08 -12.11 -11.71
N LEU A 47 4.97 -11.69 -10.82
CA LEU A 47 6.15 -12.43 -10.46
C LEU A 47 5.80 -13.80 -9.85
N GLU A 48 4.81 -13.85 -8.95
CA GLU A 48 4.27 -15.10 -8.40
C GLU A 48 3.66 -16.01 -9.47
N ALA A 49 2.93 -15.44 -10.45
CA ALA A 49 2.35 -16.18 -11.56
C ALA A 49 3.42 -16.82 -12.46
N ILE A 50 4.52 -16.10 -12.73
CA ILE A 50 5.65 -16.63 -13.51
C ILE A 50 6.37 -17.73 -12.71
N PHE A 51 6.48 -17.58 -11.38
CA PHE A 51 7.15 -18.57 -10.53
C PHE A 51 6.44 -19.91 -10.42
N GLN A 52 5.12 -19.99 -10.66
CA GLN A 52 4.42 -21.27 -10.74
C GLN A 52 5.02 -22.22 -11.80
N ASN A 53 5.70 -21.67 -12.81
CA ASN A 53 6.34 -22.44 -13.88
C ASN A 53 7.83 -22.74 -13.64
N LEU A 54 8.47 -22.20 -12.58
CA LEU A 54 9.91 -22.36 -12.34
C LEU A 54 10.17 -23.34 -11.17
N SER A 55 11.00 -24.37 -11.39
CA SER A 55 11.29 -25.44 -10.41
C SER A 55 12.22 -25.03 -9.26
N SER A 56 12.78 -23.81 -9.26
CA SER A 56 13.81 -23.41 -8.29
C SER A 56 13.21 -22.87 -6.99
N ILE A 57 13.19 -23.73 -5.96
CA ILE A 57 12.70 -23.45 -4.60
C ILE A 57 13.43 -22.25 -3.96
N LYS A 58 14.71 -22.06 -4.26
CA LYS A 58 15.54 -20.97 -3.68
C LYS A 58 15.09 -19.58 -4.13
N LEU A 59 14.73 -19.41 -5.41
CA LEU A 59 14.32 -18.10 -5.94
C LEU A 59 12.92 -17.70 -5.45
N ARG A 60 12.00 -18.68 -5.39
CA ARG A 60 10.65 -18.49 -4.84
C ARG A 60 10.69 -17.99 -3.39
N ARG A 61 11.54 -18.57 -2.54
CA ARG A 61 11.68 -18.13 -1.14
C ARG A 61 12.17 -16.70 -1.01
N ARG A 62 13.17 -16.31 -1.80
CA ARG A 62 13.70 -14.94 -1.78
C ARG A 62 12.63 -13.94 -2.21
N ALA A 63 11.86 -14.26 -3.25
CA ALA A 63 10.77 -13.40 -3.71
C ALA A 63 9.67 -13.22 -2.64
N VAL A 64 9.23 -14.30 -1.99
CA VAL A 64 8.23 -14.22 -0.90
C VAL A 64 8.73 -13.38 0.27
N LEU A 65 10.00 -13.51 0.64
CA LEU A 65 10.59 -12.69 1.71
C LEU A 65 10.63 -11.20 1.34
N MET A 66 10.97 -10.89 0.08
CA MET A 66 10.96 -9.52 -0.44
C MET A 66 9.55 -8.94 -0.45
N ASP A 67 8.55 -9.69 -0.91
CA ASP A 67 7.14 -9.29 -0.90
C ASP A 67 6.61 -9.07 0.52
N THR A 68 6.95 -9.96 1.45
CA THR A 68 6.59 -9.83 2.87
C THR A 68 7.21 -8.57 3.49
N GLY A 69 8.50 -8.34 3.25
CA GLY A 69 9.20 -7.15 3.77
C GLY A 69 8.69 -5.85 3.16
N PHE A 70 8.38 -5.86 1.85
CA PHE A 70 7.75 -4.73 1.19
C PHE A 70 6.37 -4.47 1.77
N SER A 71 5.52 -5.48 1.88
CA SER A 71 4.15 -5.38 2.41
C SER A 71 4.11 -4.89 3.86
N ALA A 72 5.02 -5.33 4.72
CA ALA A 72 5.15 -4.84 6.09
C ALA A 72 5.54 -3.36 6.13
N THR A 73 6.55 -2.96 5.36
CA THR A 73 6.98 -1.57 5.23
C THR A 73 5.85 -0.69 4.70
N TRP A 74 5.12 -1.19 3.70
CA TRP A 74 4.02 -0.48 3.09
C TRP A 74 2.85 -0.28 4.05
N SER A 75 2.53 -1.30 4.87
CA SER A 75 1.52 -1.18 5.94
C SER A 75 1.84 -0.03 6.92
N ILE A 76 3.11 0.13 7.30
CA ILE A 76 3.55 1.26 8.16
C ILE A 76 3.39 2.59 7.44
N LEU A 77 3.77 2.68 6.16
CA LEU A 77 3.58 3.91 5.36
C LEU A 77 2.09 4.27 5.27
N TYR A 78 1.23 3.27 5.11
CA TYR A 78 -0.22 3.45 5.12
C TYR A 78 -0.77 3.98 6.45
N LEU A 79 -0.20 3.54 7.57
CA LEU A 79 -0.51 4.09 8.89
C LEU A 79 -0.12 5.57 8.99
N ILE A 80 1.06 5.94 8.48
CA ILE A 80 1.53 7.33 8.42
C ILE A 80 0.61 8.17 7.52
N VAL A 81 0.27 7.67 6.33
CA VAL A 81 -0.67 8.31 5.40
C VAL A 81 -2.03 8.54 6.08
N PHE A 82 -2.60 7.52 6.71
CA PHE A 82 -3.87 7.63 7.43
C PHE A 82 -3.83 8.72 8.50
N GLY A 83 -2.81 8.72 9.36
CA GLY A 83 -2.65 9.73 10.40
C GLY A 83 -2.45 11.13 9.82
N TYR A 84 -1.58 11.28 8.82
CA TYR A 84 -1.28 12.57 8.21
C TYR A 84 -2.50 13.16 7.49
N LEU A 85 -3.21 12.37 6.66
CA LEU A 85 -4.42 12.82 6.00
C LEU A 85 -5.54 13.10 7.00
N GLY A 86 -5.66 12.31 8.08
CA GLY A 86 -6.64 12.55 9.13
C GLY A 86 -6.41 13.87 9.86
N ILE A 87 -5.16 14.15 10.26
CA ILE A 87 -4.79 15.41 10.92
C ILE A 87 -4.97 16.60 9.97
N ALA A 88 -4.54 16.48 8.72
CA ALA A 88 -4.69 17.54 7.73
C ALA A 88 -6.17 17.78 7.39
N TRP A 89 -6.99 16.73 7.34
CA TRP A 89 -8.44 16.85 7.16
C TRP A 89 -9.14 17.51 8.35
N GLY A 90 -8.72 17.20 9.58
CA GLY A 90 -9.26 17.83 10.79
C GLY A 90 -9.02 19.34 10.88
N LYS A 91 -8.01 19.86 10.16
CA LYS A 91 -7.69 21.29 10.07
C LYS A 91 -8.24 21.94 8.79
N ALA A 92 -8.83 21.17 7.88
CA ALA A 92 -9.25 21.66 6.58
C ALA A 92 -10.54 22.48 6.68
N ASP A 93 -10.57 23.60 5.97
CA ASP A 93 -11.79 24.39 5.77
C ASP A 93 -12.79 23.63 4.87
N TYR A 94 -14.08 23.85 5.12
CA TYR A 94 -15.14 23.26 4.30
C TYR A 94 -15.11 23.86 2.88
N PRO A 95 -14.97 23.04 1.82
CA PRO A 95 -14.91 23.56 0.46
C PRO A 95 -16.26 24.15 0.05
N TYR A 96 -16.22 25.30 -0.62
CA TYR A 96 -17.40 25.92 -1.24
C TYR A 96 -18.00 24.93 -2.26
N LEU A 97 -19.32 24.69 -2.21
CA LEU A 97 -20.07 23.65 -2.94
C LEU A 97 -19.89 22.18 -2.46
N GLY A 98 -19.11 21.90 -1.42
CA GLY A 98 -18.97 20.54 -0.88
C GLY A 98 -18.28 19.54 -1.83
N ASN A 99 -17.73 20.03 -2.94
CA ASN A 99 -17.12 19.19 -3.97
C ASN A 99 -15.77 18.64 -3.49
N GLY A 100 -15.55 17.34 -3.61
CA GLY A 100 -14.30 16.67 -3.19
C GLY A 100 -14.28 16.16 -1.75
N ILE A 101 -15.26 16.49 -0.90
CA ILE A 101 -15.31 16.04 0.50
C ILE A 101 -15.39 14.51 0.62
N ASN A 102 -16.29 13.91 -0.15
CA ASN A 102 -16.45 12.45 -0.20
C ASN A 102 -15.17 11.75 -0.67
N ASN A 103 -14.45 12.35 -1.63
CA ASN A 103 -13.19 11.84 -2.15
C ASN A 103 -12.08 11.87 -1.08
N CYS A 104 -11.95 12.95 -0.33
CA CYS A 104 -11.00 13.06 0.79
C CYS A 104 -11.33 12.07 1.92
N ARG A 105 -12.60 11.93 2.28
CA ARG A 105 -13.04 10.95 3.29
C ARG A 105 -12.78 9.53 2.82
N ALA A 106 -13.15 9.21 1.58
CA ALA A 106 -12.89 7.90 0.97
C ALA A 106 -11.40 7.59 0.94
N ALA A 107 -10.54 8.57 0.63
CA ALA A 107 -9.09 8.37 0.64
C ALA A 107 -8.53 8.03 2.04
N ILE A 108 -9.05 8.68 3.10
CA ILE A 108 -8.68 8.34 4.49
C ILE A 108 -9.11 6.90 4.81
N VAL A 109 -10.37 6.57 4.51
CA VAL A 109 -10.94 5.23 4.77
C VAL A 109 -10.21 4.14 3.99
N PHE A 110 -9.91 4.36 2.71
CA PHE A 110 -9.13 3.42 1.91
C PHE A 110 -7.71 3.25 2.44
N SER A 111 -7.09 4.32 2.96
CA SER A 111 -5.78 4.22 3.59
C SER A 111 -5.83 3.34 4.85
N PHE A 112 -6.87 3.49 5.68
CA PHE A 112 -7.09 2.65 6.85
C PHE A 112 -7.23 1.16 6.50
N PHE A 113 -8.12 0.82 5.55
CA PHE A 113 -8.31 -0.57 5.14
C PHE A 113 -7.08 -1.17 4.46
N SER A 114 -6.29 -0.35 3.76
CA SER A 114 -5.06 -0.81 3.14
C SER A 114 -4.03 -1.26 4.18
N ILE A 115 -3.98 -0.67 5.38
CA ILE A 115 -3.09 -1.14 6.47
C ILE A 115 -3.34 -2.63 6.75
N ALA A 116 -4.61 -3.00 6.91
CA ALA A 116 -5.04 -4.37 7.17
C ALA A 116 -4.81 -5.28 5.96
N ALA A 117 -5.04 -4.79 4.74
CA ALA A 117 -4.80 -5.57 3.53
C ALA A 117 -3.31 -5.94 3.37
N TRP A 118 -2.41 -4.95 3.43
CA TRP A 118 -0.97 -5.17 3.34
C TRP A 118 -0.42 -5.97 4.52
N GLY A 119 -0.88 -5.69 5.74
CA GLY A 119 -0.48 -6.43 6.95
C GLY A 119 -0.97 -7.88 6.96
N GLY A 120 -2.21 -8.11 6.53
CA GLY A 120 -2.80 -9.45 6.41
C GLY A 120 -2.13 -10.28 5.33
N CYS A 121 -1.88 -9.69 4.16
CA CYS A 121 -1.12 -10.34 3.09
C CYS A 121 0.29 -10.73 3.56
N ALA A 122 1.01 -9.81 4.22
CA ALA A 122 2.33 -10.10 4.77
C ALA A 122 2.30 -11.24 5.80
N PHE A 123 1.34 -11.22 6.73
CA PHE A 123 1.22 -12.25 7.76
C PHE A 123 0.91 -13.62 7.17
N LEU A 124 -0.06 -13.72 6.25
CA LEU A 124 -0.43 -14.98 5.62
C LEU A 124 0.69 -15.52 4.73
N ALA A 125 1.40 -14.64 4.01
CA ALA A 125 2.56 -15.01 3.20
C ALA A 125 3.69 -15.54 4.09
N TYR A 126 3.97 -14.87 5.21
CA TYR A 126 4.98 -15.29 6.17
C TYR A 126 4.62 -16.62 6.85
N ALA A 127 3.37 -16.81 7.27
CA ALA A 127 2.91 -18.05 7.88
C ALA A 127 3.05 -19.24 6.92
N ARG A 128 2.70 -19.06 5.64
CA ARG A 128 2.91 -20.08 4.59
C ARG A 128 4.39 -20.32 4.32
N TRP A 129 5.22 -19.29 4.39
CA TRP A 129 6.67 -19.42 4.23
C TRP A 129 7.28 -20.25 5.34
N GLN A 130 6.89 -20.04 6.61
CA GLN A 130 7.35 -20.84 7.75
C GLN A 130 6.96 -22.32 7.59
N GLN A 131 5.68 -22.60 7.30
CA GLN A 131 5.21 -23.98 7.06
C GLN A 131 5.99 -24.67 5.92
N GLY A 132 6.32 -23.94 4.86
CA GLY A 132 7.13 -24.44 3.75
C GLY A 132 8.63 -24.57 4.08
N ALA A 133 9.16 -23.77 5.00
CA ALA A 133 10.54 -23.80 5.47
C ALA A 133 10.82 -25.06 6.31
N ASP A 134 9.94 -25.35 7.25
CA ASP A 134 10.04 -26.53 8.13
C ASP A 134 10.12 -27.82 7.31
N MET A 135 9.26 -27.99 6.29
CA MET A 135 9.25 -29.19 5.44
C MET A 135 10.57 -29.41 4.67
N THR A 136 11.25 -28.36 4.22
CA THR A 136 12.53 -28.52 3.51
C THR A 136 13.70 -28.83 4.42
N GLU A 137 13.70 -28.36 5.67
CA GLU A 137 14.75 -28.70 6.63
C GLU A 137 14.73 -30.21 6.95
N PHE A 138 13.54 -30.79 7.11
CA PHE A 138 13.38 -32.24 7.25
C PHE A 138 13.85 -33.03 6.03
N THR A 139 13.75 -32.46 4.83
CA THR A 139 14.17 -33.17 3.59
C THR A 139 15.68 -33.08 3.36
N SER A 140 16.33 -31.97 3.74
CA SER A 140 17.81 -31.81 3.66
C SER A 140 18.58 -32.64 4.70
N GLY A 141 17.92 -33.18 5.72
CA GLY A 141 18.51 -34.15 6.64
C GLY A 141 18.52 -35.59 6.12
N PHE A 142 17.95 -35.82 4.93
CA PHE A 142 17.79 -37.11 4.27
C PHE A 142 18.51 -37.15 2.91
N ASP A 143 19.68 -36.49 2.80
CA ASP A 143 20.60 -36.77 1.70
C ASP A 143 21.47 -38.01 2.09
N PRO A 144 21.47 -39.11 1.31
CA PRO A 144 22.24 -40.33 1.60
C PRO A 144 23.76 -40.18 1.44
#